data_AF-A0A9E8YZM8-F1
#
_entry.id   AF-A0A9E8YZM8-F1
#
_cell.length_a   1.000
_cell.length_b   1.000
_cell.length_c   1.000
_cell.angle_alpha   90.00
_cell.angle_beta   90.00
_cell.angle_gamma   90.00
#
_symmetry.space_group_name_H-M   'P 1'
#
loop_
_entity.id
_entity.type
_entity.pdbx_description
1 polymer ?
#
loop_
_entity_poly.entity_id
_entity_poly.type
_entity_poly.pdbx_seq_one_letter_code
_entity_poly.pdbx_strand_id
1 'polypeptide(L)'
;MKANINSISNWNKINCKKIEKDVFKLQRKIFKYKKKNEKRKIHRTQMIIINSFKSKLLAVRKVTQDNKNKKTPGVDGVKEVSVKQRLELARIIKIDGLAMLIRRIYIPKKDETQRTLKIPIIKDRAKQKLALLALEPEWEAKFDSNSYGFRPGRSPKMS
;
A
#
# COMPACT_ATOMS: atom_id res chain seq x y z
N MET A 1 8.92 -17.31 21.35
CA MET A 1 8.41 -18.10 20.20
C MET A 1 8.06 -17.19 19.02
N LYS A 2 8.79 -17.26 17.90
CA LYS A 2 8.39 -16.59 16.65
C LYS A 2 7.24 -17.41 16.05
N ALA A 3 6.01 -16.91 16.13
CA ALA A 3 4.89 -17.54 15.45
C ALA A 3 5.26 -17.74 13.97
N ASN A 4 5.15 -18.97 13.48
CA ASN A 4 5.42 -19.31 12.09
C ASN A 4 4.45 -18.49 11.21
N ILE A 5 4.96 -17.48 10.51
CA ILE A 5 4.12 -16.53 9.77
C ILE A 5 3.34 -17.23 8.64
N ASN A 6 3.79 -18.42 8.23
CA ASN A 6 3.11 -19.28 7.27
C ASN A 6 1.89 -20.03 7.85
N SER A 7 1.68 -20.05 9.17
CA SER A 7 0.53 -20.73 9.80
C SER A 7 -0.72 -19.85 9.93
N ILE A 8 -0.70 -18.62 9.41
CA ILE A 8 -1.88 -17.76 9.37
C ILE A 8 -2.90 -18.36 8.38
N SER A 9 -3.82 -19.18 8.91
CA SER A 9 -4.91 -19.80 8.17
C SER A 9 -6.19 -18.95 8.18
N ASN A 10 -6.32 -18.02 9.13
CA ASN A 10 -7.56 -17.27 9.35
C ASN A 10 -7.33 -15.75 9.31
N TRP A 11 -7.83 -15.11 8.24
CA TRP A 11 -7.76 -13.66 8.00
C TRP A 11 -8.37 -12.83 9.14
N ASN A 12 -9.46 -13.31 9.73
CA ASN A 12 -10.20 -12.56 10.73
C ASN A 12 -9.48 -12.53 12.09
N LYS A 13 -8.57 -13.49 12.34
CA LYS A 13 -7.73 -13.54 13.55
C LYS A 13 -6.44 -12.72 13.43
N ILE A 14 -6.19 -12.08 12.28
CA ILE A 14 -4.98 -11.29 12.06
C ILE A 14 -5.03 -10.01 12.91
N ASN A 15 -4.09 -9.89 13.85
CA ASN A 15 -3.90 -8.65 14.61
C ASN A 15 -3.28 -7.56 13.72
N CYS A 16 -4.13 -6.85 12.99
CA CYS A 16 -3.71 -5.84 12.03
C CYS A 16 -3.03 -4.64 12.71
N LYS A 17 -3.47 -4.24 13.90
CA LYS A 17 -2.83 -3.17 14.68
C LYS A 17 -1.37 -3.51 15.01
N LYS A 18 -1.08 -4.78 15.36
CA LYS A 18 0.28 -5.25 15.61
C LYS A 18 1.13 -5.21 14.34
N ILE A 19 0.58 -5.64 13.21
CA ILE A 19 1.26 -5.59 11.91
C ILE A 19 1.58 -4.16 11.50
N GLU A 20 0.62 -3.24 11.64
CA GLU A 20 0.83 -1.81 11.37
C GLU A 20 1.95 -1.23 12.24
N LYS A 21 1.96 -1.53 13.54
CA LYS A 21 3.05 -1.12 14.45
C LYS A 21 4.41 -1.70 14.02
N ASP A 22 4.46 -2.96 13.61
CA ASP A 22 5.70 -3.61 13.15
C ASP A 22 6.23 -2.95 11.86
N VAL A 23 5.35 -2.69 10.88
CA VAL A 23 5.70 -1.99 9.63
C VAL A 23 6.15 -0.55 9.93
N PHE A 24 5.42 0.17 10.78
CA PHE A 24 5.74 1.54 11.16
C PHE A 24 7.14 1.67 11.81
N LYS A 25 7.56 0.68 12.60
CA LYS A 25 8.93 0.65 13.15
C LYS A 25 9.99 0.60 12.04
N LEU A 26 9.76 -0.15 10.97
CA LEU A 26 10.67 -0.19 9.81
C LEU A 26 10.64 1.12 9.03
N GLN A 27 9.45 1.70 8.84
CA GLN A 27 9.28 2.99 8.19
C GLN A 27 10.03 4.12 8.94
N ARG A 28 9.94 4.16 10.28
CA ARG A 28 10.72 5.10 11.11
C ARG A 28 12.22 4.91 10.94
N LYS A 29 12.70 3.68 10.76
CA LYS A 29 14.13 3.41 10.47
C LYS A 29 14.52 3.98 9.12
N ILE A 30 13.72 3.76 8.07
CA ILE A 30 13.96 4.34 6.73
C ILE A 30 14.05 5.87 6.81
N PHE A 31 13.12 6.52 7.50
CA PHE A 31 13.14 7.97 7.70
C PHE A 31 14.44 8.44 8.35
N LYS A 32 14.85 7.79 9.46
CA LYS A 32 16.11 8.11 10.17
C LYS A 32 17.35 7.87 9.31
N TYR A 33 17.40 6.76 8.58
CA TYR A 33 18.51 6.45 7.67
C TYR A 33 18.59 7.45 6.53
N LYS A 34 17.46 7.94 6.02
CA LYS A 34 17.44 8.98 5.00
C LYS A 34 18.00 10.31 5.50
N LYS A 35 17.67 10.73 6.73
CA LYS A 35 18.27 11.92 7.36
C LYS A 35 19.79 11.80 7.54
N LYS A 36 20.32 10.58 7.67
CA LYS A 36 21.76 10.29 7.75
C LYS A 36 22.40 9.91 6.40
N ASN A 37 21.66 9.99 5.28
CA ASN A 37 22.10 9.57 3.94
C ASN A 37 22.62 8.12 3.82
N GLU A 38 22.14 7.20 4.67
CA GLU A 38 22.57 5.79 4.69
C GLU A 38 21.83 4.93 3.63
N LYS A 39 22.11 5.18 2.34
CA LYS A 39 21.40 4.56 1.19
C LYS A 39 21.29 3.03 1.28
N ARG A 40 22.37 2.34 1.63
CA ARG A 40 22.37 0.86 1.75
C ARG A 40 21.36 0.35 2.80
N LYS A 41 21.24 1.04 3.94
CA LYS A 41 20.30 0.65 5.01
C LYS A 41 18.86 0.97 4.64
N ILE A 42 18.62 2.05 3.89
CA ILE A 42 17.32 2.39 3.31
C ILE A 42 16.84 1.24 2.42
N HIS A 43 17.62 0.90 1.38
CA HIS A 43 17.27 -0.17 0.44
C HIS A 43 17.06 -1.50 1.15
N ARG A 44 17.96 -1.89 2.06
CA ARG A 44 17.80 -3.12 2.84
C ARG A 44 16.49 -3.15 3.62
N THR A 45 16.11 -2.04 4.25
CA THR A 45 14.87 -1.97 5.04
C THR A 45 13.62 -1.94 4.15
N GLN A 46 13.68 -1.27 2.99
CA GLN A 46 12.63 -1.32 1.97
C GLN A 46 12.39 -2.77 1.50
N MET A 47 13.46 -3.51 1.21
CA MET A 47 13.35 -4.93 0.82
C MET A 47 12.76 -5.80 1.93
N ILE A 48 13.06 -5.53 3.20
CA ILE A 48 12.41 -6.22 4.34
C ILE A 48 10.90 -5.96 4.32
N ILE A 49 10.46 -4.73 4.07
CA ILE A 49 9.03 -4.40 3.98
C ILE A 49 8.40 -5.13 2.79
N ILE A 50 9.00 -5.04 1.60
CA ILE A 50 8.46 -5.61 0.35
C ILE A 50 8.33 -7.14 0.43
N ASN A 51 9.32 -7.82 1.01
CA ASN A 51 9.36 -9.28 1.05
C ASN A 51 8.61 -9.87 2.25
N SER A 52 8.22 -9.06 3.24
CA SER A 52 7.52 -9.55 4.42
C SER A 52 6.06 -9.91 4.14
N PHE A 53 5.66 -11.14 4.47
CA PHE A 53 4.26 -11.56 4.39
C PHE A 53 3.32 -10.66 5.21
N LYS A 54 3.77 -10.15 6.37
CA LYS A 54 2.99 -9.21 7.20
C LYS A 54 2.68 -7.91 6.44
N SER A 55 3.66 -7.35 5.74
CA SER A 55 3.46 -6.14 4.93
C SER A 55 2.52 -6.41 3.75
N LYS A 56 2.65 -7.57 3.11
CA LYS A 56 1.76 -8.00 2.02
C LYS A 56 0.31 -8.13 2.51
N LEU A 57 0.09 -8.76 3.67
CA LEU A 57 -1.23 -8.81 4.32
C LEU A 57 -1.79 -7.41 4.57
N LEU A 58 -0.97 -6.50 5.11
CA LEU A 58 -1.38 -5.13 5.37
C LEU A 58 -1.78 -4.40 4.07
N ALA A 59 -1.00 -4.55 3.00
CA ALA A 59 -1.29 -3.95 1.71
C ALA A 59 -2.61 -4.47 1.12
N VAL A 60 -2.83 -5.78 1.15
CA VAL A 60 -4.09 -6.40 0.70
C VAL A 60 -5.27 -5.92 1.53
N ARG A 61 -5.14 -5.85 2.86
CA ARG A 61 -6.19 -5.33 3.74
C ARG A 61 -6.54 -3.88 3.42
N LYS A 62 -5.54 -3.00 3.29
CA LYS A 62 -5.77 -1.59 2.98
C LYS A 62 -6.58 -1.43 1.70
N VAL A 63 -6.27 -2.22 0.66
CA VAL A 63 -6.95 -2.15 -0.63
C VAL A 63 -8.35 -2.77 -0.59
N THR A 64 -8.51 -3.91 0.08
CA THR A 64 -9.74 -4.72 0.01
C THR A 64 -10.76 -4.40 1.11
N GLN A 65 -10.33 -3.76 2.21
CA GLN A 65 -11.19 -3.50 3.37
C GLN A 65 -11.24 -2.02 3.76
N ASP A 66 -10.10 -1.32 3.80
CA ASP A 66 -10.04 0.03 4.38
C ASP A 66 -10.31 1.14 3.34
N ASN A 67 -9.97 0.92 2.06
CA ASN A 67 -10.16 1.90 1.00
C ASN A 67 -11.64 2.20 0.73
N LYS A 68 -12.01 3.49 0.62
CA LYS A 68 -13.37 3.92 0.29
C LYS A 68 -13.87 3.34 -1.05
N ASN A 69 -13.02 3.37 -2.07
CA ASN A 69 -13.33 2.88 -3.42
C ASN A 69 -12.96 1.39 -3.62
N LYS A 70 -12.98 0.58 -2.56
CA LYS A 70 -12.62 -0.85 -2.63
C LYS A 70 -13.49 -1.65 -3.61
N LYS A 71 -14.77 -1.28 -3.76
CA LYS A 71 -15.75 -1.96 -4.63
C LYS A 71 -15.68 -1.57 -6.11
N THR A 72 -14.80 -0.65 -6.50
CA THR A 72 -14.64 -0.26 -7.92
C THR A 72 -13.76 -1.30 -8.64
N PRO A 73 -14.29 -2.04 -9.62
CA PRO A 73 -13.53 -3.11 -10.28
C PRO A 73 -12.52 -2.56 -11.30
N GLY A 74 -11.47 -3.34 -11.57
CA GLY A 74 -10.56 -3.11 -12.69
C GLY A 74 -11.13 -3.66 -14.01
N VAL A 75 -10.25 -3.95 -14.96
CA VAL A 75 -10.63 -4.59 -16.24
C VAL A 75 -11.14 -6.03 -16.06
N ASP A 76 -10.77 -6.68 -14.95
CA ASP A 76 -11.14 -8.04 -14.57
C ASP A 76 -12.56 -8.14 -13.98
N GLY A 77 -13.25 -7.02 -13.77
CA GLY A 77 -14.60 -7.01 -13.20
C GLY A 77 -14.69 -7.34 -11.71
N VAL A 78 -13.58 -7.67 -11.04
CA VAL A 78 -13.58 -8.14 -9.65
C VAL A 78 -13.78 -6.96 -8.68
N LYS A 79 -14.94 -6.94 -8.01
CA LYS A 79 -15.34 -5.89 -7.05
C LYS A 79 -14.94 -6.21 -5.61
N GLU A 80 -14.91 -7.48 -5.26
CA GLU A 80 -14.63 -7.96 -3.92
C GLU A 80 -13.92 -9.32 -3.98
N VAL A 81 -13.13 -9.61 -2.94
CA VAL A 81 -12.42 -10.88 -2.78
C VAL A 81 -12.79 -11.52 -1.46
N SER A 82 -12.92 -12.84 -1.46
CA SER A 82 -13.21 -13.64 -0.27
C SER A 82 -12.04 -13.64 0.71
N VAL A 83 -12.29 -14.07 1.95
CA VAL A 83 -11.26 -14.24 2.99
C VAL A 83 -10.10 -15.12 2.50
N LYS A 84 -10.40 -16.25 1.84
CA LYS A 84 -9.40 -17.17 1.30
C LYS A 84 -8.57 -16.50 0.18
N GLN A 85 -9.25 -15.78 -0.72
CA GLN A 85 -8.60 -15.05 -1.81
C GLN A 85 -7.68 -13.93 -1.29
N ARG A 86 -8.00 -13.27 -0.18
CA ARG A 86 -7.13 -12.24 0.42
C ARG A 86 -5.82 -12.82 0.94
N LEU A 87 -5.88 -13.97 1.63
CA LEU A 87 -4.67 -14.67 2.09
C LEU A 87 -3.82 -15.10 0.90
N GLU A 88 -4.44 -15.68 -0.11
CA GLU A 88 -3.73 -16.12 -1.30
C GLU A 88 -3.10 -14.95 -2.06
N LEU A 89 -3.84 -13.86 -2.21
CA LEU A 89 -3.32 -12.63 -2.80
C LEU A 89 -2.08 -12.15 -2.05
N ALA A 90 -2.10 -12.14 -0.71
CA ALA A 90 -0.95 -11.75 0.10
C ALA A 90 0.27 -12.67 -0.08
N ARG A 91 0.07 -13.95 -0.42
CA ARG A 91 1.18 -14.88 -0.74
C ARG A 91 1.81 -14.56 -2.08
N ILE A 92 0.98 -14.34 -3.10
CA ILE A 92 1.43 -14.23 -4.49
C ILE A 92 1.91 -12.82 -4.88
N ILE A 93 1.50 -11.75 -4.19
CA ILE A 93 1.94 -10.41 -4.57
C ILE A 93 3.45 -10.24 -4.37
N LYS A 94 4.10 -9.66 -5.38
CA LYS A 94 5.50 -9.26 -5.40
C LYS A 94 5.66 -8.02 -6.27
N ILE A 95 6.71 -7.25 -6.03
CA ILE A 95 7.10 -6.10 -6.86
C ILE A 95 8.05 -6.64 -7.94
N ASP A 96 7.50 -6.92 -9.11
CA ASP A 96 8.16 -7.59 -10.24
C ASP A 96 8.12 -6.76 -11.54
N GLY A 97 7.62 -5.53 -11.47
CA GLY A 97 7.45 -4.66 -12.64
C GLY A 97 6.27 -5.03 -13.55
N LEU A 98 5.54 -6.12 -13.24
CA LEU A 98 4.41 -6.57 -14.05
C LEU A 98 3.09 -6.01 -13.52
N ALA A 99 2.26 -5.48 -14.43
CA ALA A 99 0.92 -4.99 -14.16
C ALA A 99 -0.05 -5.38 -15.28
N MET A 100 -1.33 -5.51 -14.96
CA MET A 100 -2.39 -5.72 -15.94
C MET A 100 -2.87 -4.40 -16.55
N LEU A 101 -3.67 -4.52 -17.61
CA LEU A 101 -4.35 -3.37 -18.22
C LEU A 101 -5.23 -2.63 -17.21
N ILE A 102 -5.32 -1.31 -17.36
CA ILE A 102 -6.04 -0.42 -16.44
C ILE A 102 -7.38 -0.04 -17.05
N ARG A 103 -8.46 -0.14 -16.26
CA ARG A 103 -9.80 0.28 -16.69
C ARG A 103 -9.89 1.79 -16.68
N ARG A 104 -10.40 2.38 -17.76
CA ARG A 104 -10.66 3.82 -17.85
C ARG A 104 -12.15 4.09 -17.66
N ILE A 105 -12.48 5.08 -16.84
CA ILE A 105 -13.86 5.57 -16.68
C ILE A 105 -13.81 7.09 -16.76
N TYR A 106 -14.82 7.69 -17.39
CA TYR A 106 -14.95 9.13 -17.52
C TYR A 106 -15.98 9.65 -16.51
N ILE A 107 -15.62 10.70 -15.78
CA ILE A 107 -16.49 11.39 -14.83
C ILE A 107 -16.63 12.84 -15.31
N PRO A 108 -17.85 13.37 -15.44
CA PRO A 108 -18.05 14.76 -15.84
C PRO A 108 -17.51 15.70 -14.75
N LYS A 109 -16.87 16.78 -15.17
CA LYS A 109 -16.56 17.93 -14.31
C LYS A 109 -17.67 18.97 -14.41
N LYS A 110 -17.55 20.03 -13.60
CA LYS A 110 -18.46 21.18 -13.61
C LYS A 110 -18.34 22.04 -14.88
N ASP A 111 -17.19 21.99 -15.55
CA ASP A 111 -16.82 22.81 -16.71
C ASP A 111 -17.02 22.05 -18.04
N GLU A 112 -17.99 21.14 -18.11
CA GLU A 112 -18.31 20.27 -19.27
C GLU A 112 -17.18 19.32 -19.73
N THR A 113 -15.96 19.45 -19.20
CA THR A 113 -14.86 18.53 -19.48
C THR A 113 -14.99 17.22 -18.70
N GLN A 114 -14.27 16.17 -19.12
CA GLN A 114 -14.26 14.89 -18.44
C GLN A 114 -12.95 14.66 -17.66
N ARG A 115 -13.06 14.09 -16.46
CA ARG A 115 -11.93 13.52 -15.71
C ARG A 115 -11.88 12.01 -15.94
N THR A 116 -10.78 11.55 -16.53
CA THR A 116 -10.52 10.11 -16.69
C THR A 116 -9.96 9.51 -15.39
N LEU A 117 -10.68 8.54 -14.81
CA LEU A 117 -10.16 7.68 -13.76
C LEU A 117 -9.54 6.41 -14.33
N LYS A 118 -8.34 6.10 -13.87
CA LYS A 118 -7.58 4.89 -14.18
C LYS A 118 -7.67 3.93 -13.00
N ILE A 119 -8.38 2.81 -13.15
CA ILE A 119 -8.66 1.85 -12.08
C ILE A 119 -7.96 0.52 -12.36
N PRO A 120 -6.86 0.22 -11.64
CA PRO A 120 -6.19 -1.07 -11.73
C PRO A 120 -7.01 -2.18 -11.05
N ILE A 121 -6.69 -3.42 -11.38
CA ILE A 121 -7.22 -4.59 -10.69
C ILE A 121 -6.79 -4.63 -9.21
N ILE A 122 -7.46 -5.44 -8.39
CA ILE A 122 -7.16 -5.52 -6.94
C ILE A 122 -5.70 -5.90 -6.67
N LYS A 123 -5.16 -6.86 -7.44
CA LYS A 123 -3.76 -7.32 -7.30
C LYS A 123 -2.77 -6.18 -7.49
N ASP A 124 -2.94 -5.37 -8.52
CA ASP A 124 -2.03 -4.27 -8.82
C ASP A 124 -2.17 -3.12 -7.83
N ARG A 125 -3.39 -2.83 -7.38
CA ARG A 125 -3.61 -1.90 -6.25
C ARG A 125 -2.88 -2.38 -4.98
N ALA A 126 -2.88 -3.68 -4.70
CA ALA A 126 -2.15 -4.25 -3.57
C ALA A 126 -0.62 -4.15 -3.75
N LYS A 127 -0.10 -4.40 -4.96
CA LYS A 127 1.32 -4.15 -5.30
C LYS A 127 1.70 -2.68 -5.09
N GLN A 128 0.89 -1.75 -5.61
CA GLN A 128 1.09 -0.31 -5.43
C GLN A 128 1.09 0.07 -3.95
N LYS A 129 0.14 -0.46 -3.16
CA LYS A 129 0.09 -0.18 -1.72
C LYS A 129 1.31 -0.74 -0.98
N LEU A 130 1.79 -1.92 -1.35
CA LEU A 130 3.01 -2.50 -0.80
C LEU A 130 4.24 -1.64 -1.12
N ALA A 131 4.38 -1.18 -2.36
CA ALA A 131 5.44 -0.26 -2.76
C ALA A 131 5.36 1.06 -1.98
N LEU A 132 4.16 1.62 -1.84
CA LEU A 132 3.93 2.84 -1.07
C LEU A 132 4.41 2.68 0.38
N LEU A 133 4.08 1.57 1.06
CA LEU A 133 4.54 1.32 2.43
C LEU A 133 6.07 1.34 2.57
N ALA A 134 6.80 0.92 1.54
CA ALA A 134 8.26 0.89 1.53
C ALA A 134 8.88 2.25 1.16
N LEU A 135 8.30 2.97 0.20
CA LEU A 135 8.87 4.18 -0.38
C LEU A 135 8.50 5.47 0.37
N GLU A 136 7.26 5.57 0.84
CA GLU A 136 6.70 6.76 1.52
C GLU A 136 7.61 7.32 2.63
N PRO A 137 8.24 6.53 3.52
CA PRO A 137 9.03 7.07 4.62
C PRO A 137 10.33 7.75 4.18
N GLU A 138 10.88 7.36 3.02
CA GLU A 138 12.07 8.03 2.47
C GLU A 138 11.70 9.39 1.90
N TRP A 139 10.56 9.48 1.21
CA TRP A 139 10.05 10.73 0.65
C TRP A 139 9.60 11.70 1.74
N GLU A 140 8.94 11.22 2.80
CA GLU A 140 8.60 12.04 3.95
C GLU A 140 9.81 12.68 4.63
N ALA A 141 10.99 12.06 4.57
CA ALA A 141 12.22 12.67 5.08
C ALA A 141 12.76 13.80 4.20
N LYS A 142 12.34 13.87 2.92
CA LYS A 142 12.76 14.87 1.93
C LYS A 142 11.75 16.00 1.75
N PHE A 143 10.46 15.75 1.95
CA PHE A 143 9.42 16.74 1.70
C PHE A 143 9.58 17.99 2.58
N ASP A 144 9.31 19.14 1.96
CA ASP A 144 9.24 20.44 2.63
C ASP A 144 8.13 20.46 3.69
N SER A 145 8.30 21.26 4.74
CA SER A 145 7.29 21.45 5.78
C SER A 145 5.99 22.07 5.27
N ASN A 146 6.07 22.88 4.21
CA ASN A 146 4.97 23.62 3.59
C ASN A 146 4.35 22.86 2.41
N SER A 147 4.75 21.60 2.19
CA SER A 147 4.05 20.70 1.27
C SER A 147 2.96 19.94 2.02
N TYR A 148 1.70 20.08 1.60
CA TYR A 148 0.53 19.51 2.31
C TYR A 148 -0.20 18.41 1.52
N GLY A 149 -0.07 18.39 0.20
CA GLY A 149 -0.81 17.47 -0.67
C GLY A 149 -0.34 16.02 -0.53
N PHE A 150 -1.29 15.09 -0.38
CA PHE A 150 -1.05 13.62 -0.39
C PHE A 150 -0.07 13.10 0.67
N ARG A 151 0.08 13.81 1.79
CA ARG A 151 0.96 13.40 2.89
C ARG A 151 0.18 12.90 4.10
N PRO A 152 0.66 11.84 4.78
CA PRO A 152 0.06 11.39 6.02
C PRO A 152 0.02 12.49 7.08
N GLY A 153 -1.17 12.79 7.62
CA GLY A 153 -1.33 13.76 8.72
C GLY A 153 -1.21 15.24 8.32
N ARG A 154 -1.22 15.56 7.03
CA ARG A 154 -1.25 16.94 6.51
C ARG A 154 -2.55 17.18 5.74
N SER A 155 -3.08 18.40 5.79
CA SER A 155 -4.24 18.80 4.99
C SER A 155 -4.08 20.23 4.45
N PRO A 156 -4.70 20.57 3.30
CA PRO A 156 -4.67 21.93 2.76
C PRO A 156 -5.26 22.99 3.69
N LYS A 157 -6.07 22.61 4.67
CA LYS A 157 -6.64 23.53 5.67
C LYS A 157 -5.65 23.90 6.79
N MET A 158 -4.43 23.38 6.75
CA MET A 158 -3.37 23.67 7.73
C MET A 158 -2.43 24.80 7.27
N SER A 159 -2.76 25.50 6.17
CA SER A 159 -2.10 26.73 5.70
C SER A 159 -2.76 27.96 6.30
#